data_AF-A0A1W1X985-F1
#
_entry.id   AF-A0A1W1X985-F1
#
_cell.length_a   1.000
_cell.length_b   1.000
_cell.length_c   1.000
_cell.angle_alpha   90.00
_cell.angle_beta   90.00
_cell.angle_gamma   90.00
#
_symmetry.space_group_name_H-M   'P 1'
#
loop_
_entity.id
_entity.type
_entity.pdbx_description
1 polymer ?
#
loop_
_entity_poly.entity_id
_entity_poly.type
_entity_poly.pdbx_seq_one_letter_code
_entity_poly.pdbx_strand_id
1 'polypeptide(L)'
;MQFTLLPHDIDETRALIYRWEIHDAAGTLLGRYVGKAGRGSGRPRYNYRRNVRRLLAGIAYRPAKPDAYRKVHRALAQAHLHGHIITLAFLCNIAEGENINDVEQHYIRTLDCSGEADWQLNG
;
A
#
# COMPACT_ATOMS: atom_id res chain seq x y z
N MET A 1 -12.75 -2.05 4.07
CA MET A 1 -11.94 -1.23 3.14
C MET A 1 -12.28 -1.59 1.71
N GLN A 2 -12.96 -0.67 1.03
CA GLN A 2 -13.13 -0.68 -0.43
C GLN A 2 -12.02 0.20 -1.03
N PHE A 3 -11.60 -0.11 -2.25
CA PHE A 3 -10.61 0.66 -2.99
C PHE A 3 -10.83 0.46 -4.49
N THR A 4 -10.34 1.38 -5.30
CA THR A 4 -10.37 1.27 -6.77
C THR A 4 -9.00 0.84 -7.25
N LEU A 5 -8.93 -0.30 -7.96
CA LEU A 5 -7.75 -0.66 -8.73
C LEU A 5 -7.74 0.19 -10.00
N LEU A 6 -6.68 0.96 -10.21
CA LEU A 6 -6.50 1.74 -11.42
C LEU A 6 -6.22 0.80 -12.62
N PRO A 7 -6.66 1.15 -13.84
CA PRO A 7 -6.35 0.37 -15.04
C PRO A 7 -4.84 0.15 -15.20
N HIS A 8 -4.44 -1.05 -15.60
CA HIS A 8 -3.05 -1.43 -15.82
C HIS A 8 -2.93 -2.57 -16.83
N ASP A 9 -1.72 -2.76 -17.37
CA ASP A 9 -1.29 -3.86 -18.24
C ASP A 9 -0.29 -4.82 -17.55
N ILE A 10 -0.02 -4.60 -16.26
CA ILE A 10 0.90 -5.40 -15.44
C ILE A 10 0.37 -6.83 -15.20
N ASP A 11 1.24 -7.83 -15.36
CA ASP A 11 0.94 -9.23 -15.06
C ASP A 11 0.85 -9.45 -13.54
N GLU A 12 -0.37 -9.66 -13.05
CA GLU A 12 -0.67 -9.81 -11.63
C GLU A 12 -0.14 -11.10 -11.00
N THR A 13 0.27 -12.08 -11.79
CA THR A 13 0.79 -13.36 -11.30
C THR A 13 2.27 -13.27 -10.95
N ARG A 14 2.98 -12.30 -11.53
CA ARG A 14 4.42 -12.09 -11.36
C ARG A 14 4.74 -11.18 -10.18
N ALA A 15 6.00 -11.21 -9.77
CA ALA A 15 6.51 -10.22 -8.81
C ALA A 15 6.27 -8.80 -9.35
N LEU A 16 5.81 -7.89 -8.49
CA LEU A 16 5.44 -6.54 -8.88
C LEU A 16 5.66 -5.51 -7.76
N ILE A 17 5.77 -4.24 -8.18
CA ILE A 17 5.67 -3.06 -7.31
C ILE A 17 4.27 -2.47 -7.44
N TYR A 18 3.72 -2.01 -6.31
CA TYR A 18 2.42 -1.36 -6.24
C TYR A 18 2.47 -0.07 -5.43
N ARG A 19 1.49 0.81 -5.67
CA ARG A 19 1.28 2.05 -4.93
C ARG A 19 -0.13 2.10 -4.36
N TRP A 20 -0.24 2.48 -3.10
CA TRP A 20 -1.50 2.96 -2.52
C TRP A 20 -1.50 4.48 -2.50
N GLU A 21 -2.62 5.08 -2.86
CA GLU A 21 -2.90 6.49 -2.60
C GLU A 21 -4.23 6.67 -1.89
N ILE A 22 -4.30 7.71 -1.07
CA ILE A 22 -5.47 8.13 -0.31
C ILE A 22 -5.68 9.61 -0.62
N HIS A 23 -6.88 9.95 -1.07
CA HIS A 23 -7.29 11.33 -1.31
C HIS A 23 -8.58 11.66 -0.56
N ASP A 24 -8.73 12.90 -0.12
CA ASP A 24 -10.03 13.40 0.35
C ASP A 24 -11.00 13.63 -0.83
N ALA A 25 -12.21 14.12 -0.53
CA ALA A 25 -13.22 14.41 -1.55
C ALA A 25 -12.84 15.62 -2.45
N ALA A 26 -11.93 16.49 -2.00
CA ALA A 26 -11.42 17.62 -2.77
C ALA A 26 -10.25 17.23 -3.67
N GLY A 27 -9.74 16.01 -3.56
CA GLY A 27 -8.58 15.51 -4.31
C GLY A 27 -7.24 15.76 -3.63
N THR A 28 -7.21 16.24 -2.38
CA THR A 28 -5.96 16.43 -1.63
C THR A 28 -5.33 15.09 -1.30
N LEU A 29 -4.02 14.93 -1.54
CA LEU A 29 -3.28 13.73 -1.17
C LEU A 29 -3.11 13.66 0.35
N LEU A 30 -3.70 12.62 0.96
CA LEU A 30 -3.60 12.35 2.39
C LEU A 30 -2.60 11.23 2.71
N GLY A 31 -2.22 10.44 1.71
CA GLY A 31 -1.35 9.30 1.93
C GLY A 31 -0.86 8.68 0.64
N ARG A 32 0.45 8.42 0.55
CA ARG A 32 1.08 7.66 -0.52
C ARG A 32 2.02 6.61 0.07
N TYR A 33 1.89 5.38 -0.40
CA TYR A 33 2.72 4.26 0.00
C TYR A 33 3.14 3.45 -1.23
N VAL A 34 4.41 3.07 -1.31
CA VAL A 34 4.92 2.09 -2.28
C VAL A 34 5.28 0.79 -1.57
N GLY A 35 4.88 -0.33 -2.17
CA GLY A 35 5.26 -1.64 -1.67
C GLY A 35 5.56 -2.64 -2.77
N LYS A 36 6.21 -3.72 -2.37
CA LYS A 36 6.48 -4.87 -3.23
C LYS A 36 5.64 -6.10 -2.90
N ALA A 37 5.37 -6.91 -3.92
CA ALA A 37 4.76 -8.22 -3.79
C ALA A 37 5.53 -9.23 -4.65
N GLY A 38 6.33 -10.10 -4.01
CA GLY A 38 7.19 -11.05 -4.72
C GLY A 38 6.50 -12.29 -5.28
N ARG A 39 5.18 -12.44 -5.11
CA ARG A 39 4.40 -13.61 -5.54
C ARG A 39 3.04 -13.19 -6.10
N GLY A 40 3.03 -12.14 -6.93
CA GLY A 40 1.80 -11.60 -7.51
C GLY A 40 1.04 -10.62 -6.62
N SER A 41 -0.07 -10.12 -7.14
CA SER A 41 -0.88 -9.03 -6.57
C SER A 41 -1.67 -9.39 -5.31
N GLY A 42 -1.57 -10.63 -4.82
CA GLY A 42 -2.34 -11.09 -3.68
C GLY A 42 -2.08 -10.29 -2.40
N ARG A 43 -0.85 -9.82 -2.19
CA ARG A 43 -0.51 -8.98 -1.04
C ARG A 43 -1.30 -7.66 -1.04
N PRO A 44 -1.16 -6.76 -2.04
CA PRO A 44 -1.93 -5.53 -2.06
C PRO A 44 -3.45 -5.79 -2.07
N ARG A 45 -3.96 -6.72 -2.87
CA ARG A 45 -5.43 -6.91 -3.00
C ARG A 45 -6.09 -7.49 -1.75
N TYR A 46 -5.48 -8.50 -1.12
CA TYR A 46 -6.13 -9.29 -0.06
C TYR A 46 -5.55 -9.04 1.32
N ASN A 47 -4.22 -9.02 1.46
CA ASN A 47 -3.59 -8.94 2.78
C ASN A 47 -3.83 -7.58 3.44
N TYR A 48 -3.76 -6.48 2.67
CA TYR A 48 -4.05 -5.15 3.20
C TYR A 48 -5.51 -5.04 3.67
N ARG A 49 -6.46 -5.48 2.85
CA ARG A 49 -7.88 -5.51 3.22
C ARG A 49 -8.14 -6.33 4.50
N ARG A 50 -7.50 -7.50 4.63
CA ARG A 50 -7.58 -8.33 5.84
C ARG A 50 -6.99 -7.63 7.05
N ASN A 51 -5.81 -7.02 6.93
CA ASN A 51 -5.14 -6.34 8.02
C ASN A 51 -5.92 -5.10 8.48
N VAL A 52 -6.48 -4.32 7.56
CA VAL A 52 -7.34 -3.18 7.89
C VAL A 52 -8.60 -3.65 8.61
N ARG A 53 -9.26 -4.73 8.16
CA ARG A 53 -10.41 -5.30 8.88
C ARG A 53 -10.04 -5.73 10.30
N ARG A 54 -8.90 -6.39 10.49
CA ARG A 54 -8.43 -6.81 11.82
C ARG A 54 -8.12 -5.60 12.71
N LEU A 55 -7.43 -4.60 12.18
CA LEU A 55 -7.11 -3.36 12.89
C LEU A 55 -8.38 -2.66 13.37
N LEU A 56 -9.39 -2.52 12.50
CA LEU A 56 -10.68 -1.90 12.85
C LEU A 56 -11.48 -2.70 13.87
N ALA A 57 -11.29 -4.02 13.93
CA ALA A 57 -11.90 -4.90 14.93
C ALA A 57 -11.11 -4.94 16.26
N GLY A 58 -10.07 -4.13 16.43
CA GLY A 58 -9.20 -4.16 17.61
C GLY A 58 -8.36 -5.44 17.73
N ILE A 59 -8.24 -6.23 16.66
CA ILE A 59 -7.50 -7.49 16.67
C ILE A 59 -6.02 -7.19 16.47
N ALA A 60 -5.18 -7.68 17.39
CA ALA A 60 -3.73 -7.64 17.30
C ALA A 60 -3.19 -8.06 15.93
N TYR A 61 -2.12 -7.40 15.46
CA TYR A 61 -1.47 -7.74 14.19
C TYR A 61 -0.93 -9.17 14.20
N ARG A 62 -0.14 -9.51 15.23
CA ARG A 62 0.34 -10.85 15.54
C ARG A 62 0.42 -11.02 17.06
N PRO A 63 0.27 -12.24 17.61
CA PRO A 63 0.34 -12.46 19.05
C PRO A 63 1.60 -11.87 19.71
N ALA A 64 2.77 -12.11 19.11
CA ALA A 64 4.04 -11.60 19.63
C ALA A 64 4.31 -10.11 19.33
N LYS A 65 3.53 -9.48 18.45
CA LYS A 65 3.71 -8.08 18.01
C LYS A 65 2.34 -7.43 17.75
N PRO A 66 1.55 -7.18 18.81
CA PRO A 66 0.16 -6.77 18.66
C PRO A 66 -0.01 -5.43 17.92
N ASP A 67 0.90 -4.49 18.11
CA ASP A 67 0.79 -3.10 17.60
C ASP A 67 1.57 -2.83 16.31
N ALA A 68 2.19 -3.86 15.73
CA ALA A 68 3.08 -3.75 14.57
C ALA A 68 2.34 -3.59 13.22
N TYR A 69 1.10 -3.12 13.23
CA TYR A 69 0.47 -2.59 12.03
C TYR A 69 1.31 -1.42 11.48
N ARG A 70 1.69 -1.47 10.22
CA ARG A 70 2.45 -0.39 9.56
C ARG A 70 1.63 0.90 9.40
N LYS A 71 2.32 2.05 9.21
CA LYS A 71 1.72 3.37 8.95
C LYS A 71 0.64 3.32 7.86
N VAL A 72 0.93 2.65 6.73
CA VAL A 72 -0.04 2.44 5.64
C VAL A 72 -1.31 1.68 6.07
N HIS A 73 -1.25 0.68 6.96
CA HIS A 73 -2.48 0.00 7.41
C HIS A 73 -3.34 0.92 8.25
N ARG A 74 -2.71 1.74 9.10
CA ARG A 74 -3.41 2.74 9.92
C ARG A 74 -4.05 3.81 9.04
N ALA A 75 -3.30 4.35 8.07
CA ALA A 75 -3.80 5.34 7.13
C ALA A 75 -4.99 4.80 6.30
N LEU A 76 -4.89 3.58 5.77
CA LEU A 76 -5.98 2.94 5.03
C LEU A 76 -7.22 2.67 5.90
N ALA A 77 -7.03 2.33 7.18
CA ALA A 77 -8.14 2.17 8.11
C ALA A 77 -8.84 3.51 8.37
N GLN A 78 -8.09 4.59 8.61
CA GLN A 78 -8.64 5.93 8.77
C GLN A 78 -9.36 6.40 7.51
N ALA A 79 -8.75 6.23 6.35
CA ALA A 79 -9.37 6.55 5.07
C ALA A 79 -10.70 5.82 4.87
N HIS A 80 -10.77 4.54 5.26
CA HIS A 80 -12.01 3.77 5.17
C HIS A 80 -13.11 4.30 6.11
N LEU A 81 -12.75 4.74 7.32
CA LEU A 81 -13.72 5.30 8.28
C LEU A 81 -14.25 6.67 7.83
N HIS A 82 -13.41 7.49 7.20
CA HIS A 82 -13.75 8.84 6.75
C HIS A 82 -14.32 8.89 5.33
N GLY A 83 -14.51 7.75 4.67
CA GLY A 83 -15.02 7.69 3.30
C GLY A 83 -14.08 8.33 2.26
N HIS A 84 -12.78 8.37 2.53
CA HIS A 84 -11.78 8.88 1.60
C HIS A 84 -11.59 7.95 0.39
N ILE A 85 -11.08 8.52 -0.70
CA ILE A 85 -10.83 7.80 -1.94
C ILE A 85 -9.52 7.01 -1.78
N ILE A 86 -9.60 5.69 -1.87
CA ILE A 86 -8.44 4.79 -1.80
C ILE A 86 -8.21 4.17 -3.18
N THR A 87 -7.02 4.37 -3.74
CA THR A 87 -6.64 3.78 -5.02
C THR A 87 -5.42 2.86 -4.88
N LEU A 88 -5.43 1.79 -5.68
CA LEU A 88 -4.31 0.87 -5.85
C LEU A 88 -3.83 0.96 -7.30
N ALA A 89 -2.53 1.14 -7.51
CA ALA A 89 -1.89 1.05 -8.81
C ALA A 89 -0.81 -0.04 -8.80
N PHE A 90 -0.65 -0.78 -9.89
CA PHE A 90 0.54 -1.59 -10.13
C PHE A 90 1.50 -0.81 -11.01
N LEU A 91 2.75 -0.67 -10.57
CA LEU A 91 3.74 0.21 -11.18
C LEU A 91 4.59 -0.53 -12.21
N CYS A 92 5.04 -1.73 -11.87
CA CYS A 92 5.81 -2.58 -12.78
C CYS A 92 5.82 -4.03 -12.31
N ASN A 93 6.05 -4.96 -13.24
CA ASN A 93 6.60 -6.28 -12.92
C ASN A 93 8.11 -6.19 -12.70
N ILE A 94 8.67 -7.14 -11.96
CA ILE A 94 10.12 -7.28 -11.79
C ILE A 94 10.69 -8.06 -12.97
N ALA A 95 11.70 -7.50 -13.63
CA ALA A 95 12.39 -8.16 -14.73
C ALA A 95 13.32 -9.27 -14.21
N GLU A 96 13.73 -10.15 -15.11
CA GLU A 96 14.71 -11.19 -14.78
C GLU A 96 16.04 -10.54 -14.39
N GLY A 97 16.65 -11.02 -13.30
CA GLY A 97 17.90 -10.48 -12.76
C GLY A 97 17.75 -9.20 -11.91
N GLU A 98 16.58 -8.56 -11.87
CA GLU A 98 16.35 -7.40 -11.01
C GLU A 98 16.12 -7.79 -9.54
N ASN A 99 16.67 -6.97 -8.65
CA ASN A 99 16.36 -7.05 -7.22
C ASN A 99 15.12 -6.21 -6.91
N ILE A 100 14.03 -6.87 -6.56
CA ILE A 100 12.75 -6.24 -6.18
C ILE A 100 12.89 -5.18 -5.08
N ASN A 101 13.88 -5.29 -4.20
CA ASN A 101 14.11 -4.30 -3.15
C ASN A 101 14.66 -3.00 -3.75
N ASP A 102 15.57 -3.08 -4.71
CA ASP A 102 16.18 -1.92 -5.35
C ASP A 102 15.15 -1.19 -6.21
N VAL A 103 14.31 -1.94 -6.92
CA VAL A 103 13.17 -1.39 -7.67
C VAL A 103 12.16 -0.71 -6.73
N GLU A 104 11.81 -1.33 -5.59
CA GLU A 104 10.92 -0.71 -4.59
C GLU A 104 11.53 0.60 -4.04
N GLN A 105 12.82 0.60 -3.70
CA GLN A 105 13.52 1.79 -3.20
C GLN A 105 13.64 2.90 -4.24
N HIS A 106 13.81 2.53 -5.52
CA HIS A 106 13.73 3.49 -6.62
C HIS A 106 12.36 4.20 -6.61
N TYR A 107 11.25 3.45 -6.61
CA TYR A 107 9.92 4.06 -6.59
C TYR A 107 9.60 4.84 -5.31
N ILE A 108 10.05 4.37 -4.14
CA ILE A 108 9.89 5.11 -2.88
C ILE A 108 10.52 6.51 -2.99
N ARG A 109 11.75 6.60 -3.54
CA ARG A 109 12.45 7.87 -3.74
C ARG A 109 11.81 8.73 -4.83
N THR A 110 11.54 8.15 -5.99
CA THR A 110 11.00 8.89 -7.15
C THR A 110 9.61 9.46 -6.89
N LEU A 111 8.79 8.76 -6.09
CA LEU A 111 7.45 9.20 -5.72
C LEU A 111 7.38 9.90 -4.35
N ASP A 112 8.55 10.13 -3.75
CA ASP A 112 8.73 10.81 -2.46
C ASP A 112 7.84 10.21 -1.36
N CYS A 113 7.84 8.89 -1.19
CA CYS A 113 6.89 8.20 -0.31
C CYS A 113 7.34 8.09 1.15
N SER A 114 8.56 8.54 1.47
CA SER A 114 9.20 8.40 2.79
C SER A 114 9.81 9.72 3.26
N GLY A 115 9.61 10.04 4.54
CA GLY A 115 10.12 11.26 5.16
C GLY A 115 9.20 11.72 6.30
N GLU A 116 9.31 13.01 6.64
CA GLU A 116 8.59 13.63 7.75
C GLU A 116 7.19 14.12 7.38
N ALA A 117 6.82 14.14 6.09
CA ALA A 117 5.51 14.63 5.71
C ALA A 117 4.41 13.63 6.09
N ASP A 118 3.26 14.14 6.54
CA ASP A 118 2.17 13.29 7.05
C ASP A 118 1.64 12.30 6.01
N TRP A 119 1.62 12.72 4.74
CA TRP A 119 1.17 11.89 3.61
C TRP A 119 2.19 10.82 3.19
N GLN A 120 3.43 10.85 3.68
CA GLN A 120 4.46 9.87 3.35
C GLN A 120 4.32 8.62 4.24
N LEU A 121 3.93 7.49 3.65
CA LEU A 121 3.56 6.30 4.41
C LEU A 121 4.64 5.21 4.45
N ASN A 122 5.76 5.37 3.74
CA ASN A 122 6.92 4.49 3.83
C ASN A 122 7.83 4.90 4.99
N GLY A 123 7.88 4.06 6.02
CA GLY A 123 8.68 4.21 7.24
C GLY A 123 8.44 3.04 8.20
#